data_AF-A0A934XBQ0-F1
#
_entry.id   AF-A0A934XBQ0-F1
#
_cell.length_a   1.000
_cell.length_b   1.000
_cell.length_c   1.000
_cell.angle_alpha   90.00
_cell.angle_beta   90.00
_cell.angle_gamma   90.00
#
_symmetry.space_group_name_H-M   'P 1'
#
loop_
_entity.id
_entity.type
_entity.pdbx_description
1 polymer ?
#
loop_
_entity_poly.entity_id
_entity_poly.type
_entity_poly.pdbx_seq_one_letter_code
_entity_poly.pdbx_strand_id
1 'polypeptide(L)' 'MSQLGLTRDKIYKTVARQLHGVVPCWVCGQPVAHADATLEHILPLSQGGNSHLENLAISHGTCNRQRHTP' A
#
# COMPACT_ATOMS: atom_id res chain seq x y z
N MET A 1 -2.26 13.68 -12.52
CA MET A 1 -1.95 12.53 -11.64
C MET A 1 -0.94 12.98 -10.60
N SER A 2 -1.16 12.73 -9.31
CA SER A 2 -0.22 13.10 -8.26
C SER A 2 0.99 12.15 -8.23
N GLN A 3 2.13 12.61 -7.72
CA GLN A 3 3.35 11.80 -7.56
C GLN A 3 3.09 10.51 -6.77
N LEU A 4 2.24 10.58 -5.74
CA LEU A 4 1.83 9.43 -4.94
C LEU A 4 0.99 8.41 -5.73
N GLY A 5 0.16 8.86 -6.67
CA GLY A 5 -0.60 7.96 -7.55
C GLY A 5 0.29 7.14 -8.47
N LEU A 6 1.35 7.76 -9.01
CA LEU A 6 2.35 7.05 -9.82
C LEU A 6 3.14 6.03 -8.98
N THR A 7 3.49 6.39 -7.75
CA THR A 7 4.17 5.49 -6.81
C THR A 7 3.30 4.28 -6.45
N ARG A 8 2.02 4.50 -6.15
CA ARG A 8 1.06 3.41 -5.89
C ARG A 8 1.02 2.42 -7.05
N ASP A 9 0.80 2.90 -8.28
CA ASP A 9 0.71 2.04 -9.46
C ASP A 9 2.01 1.26 -9.69
N LYS A 10 3.16 1.91 -9.48
CA LYS A 10 4.47 1.27 -9.62
C LYS A 10 4.63 0.14 -8.61
N ILE A 11 4.34 0.39 -7.33
CA ILE A 11 4.47 -0.63 -6.28
C ILE A 11 3.50 -1.78 -6.53
N TYR A 12 2.22 -1.48 -6.82
CA TYR A 12 1.23 -2.51 -7.12
C TYR A 12 1.68 -3.43 -8.26
N LYS A 13 2.10 -2.85 -9.39
CA LYS A 13 2.56 -3.63 -10.55
C LYS A 13 3.80 -4.46 -10.24
N THR A 14 4.75 -3.92 -9.47
CA THR A 14 5.93 -4.66 -9.03
C THR A 14 5.55 -5.86 -8.16
N VAL A 15 4.71 -5.66 -7.16
CA VAL A 15 4.26 -6.74 -6.26
C VAL A 15 3.46 -7.78 -7.02
N ALA A 16 2.51 -7.36 -7.86
CA ALA A 16 1.73 -8.26 -8.70
C ALA A 16 2.64 -9.11 -9.59
N ARG A 17 3.69 -8.52 -10.18
CA ARG A 17 4.66 -9.28 -10.99
C ARG A 17 5.44 -10.30 -10.17
N GLN A 18 5.80 -9.97 -8.94
CA GLN A 18 6.56 -10.86 -8.04
C GLN A 18 5.70 -11.99 -7.48
N LEU A 19 4.39 -11.77 -7.32
CA LEU A 19 3.46 -12.68 -6.65
C LEU A 19 2.38 -13.21 -7.62
N HIS A 20 2.75 -13.46 -8.87
CA HIS A 20 1.91 -14.14 -9.87
C HIS A 20 0.53 -13.49 -10.08
N GLY A 21 0.47 -12.16 -10.07
CA GLY A 21 -0.74 -11.36 -10.28
C GLY A 21 -1.50 -11.03 -8.99
N VAL A 22 -1.09 -11.56 -7.85
CA VAL A 22 -1.73 -11.31 -6.55
C VAL A 22 -0.99 -10.20 -5.81
N VAL A 23 -1.72 -9.23 -5.26
CA VAL A 23 -1.14 -8.20 -4.38
C VAL A 23 -1.74 -8.37 -2.99
N PRO A 24 -1.01 -8.91 -2.01
CA PRO A 24 -1.53 -9.08 -0.66
C PRO A 24 -1.62 -7.72 0.05
N CYS A 25 -2.72 -7.52 0.77
CA CYS A 25 -2.87 -6.39 1.67
C CYS A 25 -1.87 -6.53 2.82
N TRP A 26 -1.11 -5.48 3.06
CA TRP A 26 -0.14 -5.50 4.15
C TRP A 26 -0.76 -5.63 5.55
N VAL A 27 -2.03 -5.23 5.71
CA VAL A 27 -2.72 -5.29 7.01
C VAL A 27 -3.33 -6.67 7.26
N CYS A 28 -4.08 -7.23 6.30
CA CYS A 28 -4.85 -8.47 6.51
C CYS A 28 -4.37 -9.67 5.68
N GLY A 29 -3.39 -9.49 4.79
CA GLY A 29 -2.86 -10.52 3.90
C GLY A 29 -3.75 -10.87 2.70
N GLN A 30 -5.02 -10.43 2.67
CA GLN A 30 -5.94 -10.78 1.58
C GLN A 30 -5.62 -10.02 0.27
N PRO A 31 -5.95 -10.57 -0.90
CA PRO A 31 -5.70 -9.91 -2.19
C PRO A 31 -6.38 -8.54 -2.29
N VAL A 32 -5.64 -7.54 -2.78
CA VAL A 32 -6.10 -6.18 -3.05
C VAL A 32 -6.29 -6.02 -4.55
N ALA A 33 -7.49 -5.61 -4.97
CA ALA A 33 -7.73 -5.23 -6.36
C ALA A 33 -7.09 -3.87 -6.66
N HIS A 34 -6.58 -3.67 -7.87
CA HIS A 34 -5.92 -2.41 -8.27
C HIS A 34 -6.77 -1.16 -8.02
N ALA A 35 -8.09 -1.26 -8.19
CA ALA A 35 -9.02 -0.16 -7.96
C ALA A 35 -9.18 0.22 -6.48
N ASP A 36 -8.99 -0.74 -5.56
CA ASP A 36 -9.07 -0.53 -4.10
C ASP A 36 -7.68 -0.41 -3.45
N ALA A 37 -6.62 -0.51 -4.25
CA ALA A 37 -5.26 -0.36 -3.76
C ALA A 37 -5.00 1.06 -3.26
N THR A 38 -4.57 1.15 -2.02
CA THR A 38 -4.06 2.39 -1.43
C THR A 38 -2.59 2.25 -1.11
N LEU A 39 -1.90 3.39 -1.09
CA LEU A 39 -0.51 3.48 -0.68
C LEU A 39 -0.47 3.73 0.83
N GLU A 40 0.23 2.85 1.55
CA GLU A 40 0.31 2.84 3.01
C GLU A 40 1.74 3.11 3.46
N HIS A 41 1.90 3.88 4.54
CA HIS A 41 3.17 4.03 5.23
C HIS A 41 3.27 3.00 6.35
N ILE A 42 4.26 2.11 6.28
CA ILE A 42 4.46 1.06 7.29
C ILE A 42 4.66 1.68 8.68
N LEU A 43 5.63 2.60 8.78
CA LEU A 43 5.80 3.53 9.88
C LEU A 43 5.14 4.86 9.50
N PRO A 44 4.17 5.38 10.29
CA PRO A 44 3.53 6.66 10.01
C PRO A 44 4.52 7.83 9.98
N LEU A 45 4.27 8.84 9.15
CA LEU A 45 5.10 10.06 9.08
C LEU A 45 5.21 10.77 10.45
N SER A 46 4.12 10.77 11.23
CA SER A 46 4.09 11.35 12.59
C SER A 46 5.01 10.64 13.60
N GLN A 47 5.40 9.39 13.30
CA GLN A 47 6.31 8.58 14.12
C GLN A 47 7.71 8.49 13.51
N GLY A 48 8.04 9.36 12.54
CA GLY A 48 9.35 9.37 11.89
C GLY A 48 9.44 8.51 10.63
N GLY A 49 8.32 8.01 10.12
CA GLY A 49 8.27 7.35 8.81
C GLY A 49 8.64 8.29 7.65
N ASN A 50 9.00 7.70 6.52
CA ASN A 50 9.35 8.43 5.29
C ASN A 50 8.54 7.89 4.09
N SER A 51 8.62 8.56 2.93
CA SER A 51 7.96 8.11 1.70
C SER A 51 8.87 7.30 0.76
N HIS A 52 9.88 6.63 1.31
CA HIS A 52 10.76 5.74 0.54
C HIS A 52 10.09 4.39 0.34
N LEU A 53 10.43 3.70 -0.75
CA LEU A 53 9.80 2.43 -1.13
C LEU A 53 9.83 1.36 -0.01
N GLU A 54 10.87 1.35 0.81
CA GLU A 54 11.02 0.43 1.95
C GLU A 54 9.99 0.67 3.08
N ASN A 55 9.46 1.88 3.19
CA ASN A 55 8.42 2.24 4.17
C ASN A 55 7.03 2.31 3.52
N LEU A 56 6.89 1.88 2.27
CA LEU A 56 5.63 1.93 1.53
C LEU A 56 5.10 0.53 1.25
N ALA A 57 3.80 0.35 1.47
CA ALA A 57 3.10 -0.90 1.19
C ALA A 57 1.77 -0.65 0.47
N ILE A 58 1.15 -1.74 0.00
CA ILE A 58 -0.22 -1.72 -0.54
C ILE A 58 -1.19 -2.32 0.48
N SER A 59 -2.32 -1.65 0.68
CA SER A 59 -3.42 -2.14 1.50
C SER A 59 -4.76 -1.76 0.87
N HIS A 60 -5.83 -2.48 1.25
CA HIS A 60 -7.21 -2.07 0.93
C HIS A 60 -7.51 -0.70 1.52
N GLY A 61 -8.36 0.09 0.86
CA GLY A 61 -8.78 1.38 1.39
C GLY A 61 -9.50 1.28 2.73
N THR A 62 -10.21 0.17 2.98
CA THR A 62 -10.87 -0.10 4.28
C THR A 62 -9.86 -0.41 5.38
N CYS A 63 -8.90 -1.32 5.11
CA CYS A 63 -7.87 -1.70 6.07
C CYS A 63 -6.97 -0.53 6.45
N ASN A 64 -6.57 0.29 5.49
CA ASN A 64 -5.79 1.52 5.72
C ASN A 64 -6.52 2.48 6.67
N ARG A 65 -7.81 2.76 6.40
CA ARG A 65 -8.63 3.63 7.26
C ARG A 65 -8.80 3.08 8.69
N GLN A 66 -9.05 1.78 8.82
CA GLN A 66 -9.28 1.15 10.13
C GLN A 66 -8.02 1.08 10.98
N ARG A 67 -6.84 0.98 10.38
CA ARG A 67 -5.54 0.93 11.07
C ARG A 67 -5.28 2.14 11.97
N HIS A 68 -5.84 3.30 11.62
CA HIS A 68 -5.72 4.54 12.39
C HIS A 68 -6.83 4.74 13.42
N THR A 69 -7.79 3.81 13.49
CA THR A 69 -8.89 3.87 14.45
C THR A 69 -8.54 2.93 15.62
N PRO A 70 -8.52 3.41 16.88
CA PRO A 70 -8.23 2.59 18.05
C PRO A 70 -9.31 1.56 18.35
#